data_AF-A0A7K9KY95-F1
#
_entry.id   AF-A0A7K9KY95-F1
#
_cell.length_a   1.000
_cell.length_b   1.000
_cell.length_c   1.000
_cell.angle_alpha   90.00
_cell.angle_beta   90.00
_cell.angle_gamma   90.00
#
_symmetry.space_group_name_H-M   'P 1'
#
loop_
_entity.id
_entity.type
_entity.pdbx_description
1 polymer ?
#
loop_
_entity_poly.entity_id
_entity_poly.type
_entity_poly.pdbx_seq_one_letter_code
_entity_poly.pdbx_strand_id
1 'polypeptide(L)' 'TSVLELERMIRAATGRSALLSYSWYGCFCGIGGSGTPVDPTDQCCQAHDCCYRRLRVGRCSP' A
#
# COMPACT_ATOMS: atom_id res chain seq x y z
N THR A 1 -0.34 -3.47 11.15
CA THR A 1 -1.30 -2.35 11.16
C THR A 1 -2.46 -2.82 10.32
N SER A 2 -3.64 -3.03 10.90
CA SER A 2 -4.70 -3.74 10.17
C SER A 2 -5.09 -3.02 8.87
N VAL A 3 -5.54 -3.77 7.85
CA VAL A 3 -6.03 -3.21 6.59
C VAL A 3 -7.15 -2.18 6.81
N LEU A 4 -7.99 -2.38 7.82
CA LEU A 4 -9.06 -1.43 8.18
C LEU A 4 -8.52 -0.10 8.69
N GLU A 5 -7.38 -0.11 9.40
CA GLU A 5 -6.73 1.09 9.87
C GLU A 5 -6.10 1.86 8.72
N LEU A 6 -5.47 1.14 7.79
CA LEU A 6 -4.93 1.71 6.55
C LEU A 6 -6.01 2.37 5.69
N GLU A 7 -7.18 1.72 5.51
CA GLU A 7 -8.34 2.31 4.81
C GLU A 7 -8.75 3.64 5.47
N ARG A 8 -8.85 3.67 6.81
CA ARG A 8 -9.23 4.89 7.54
C ARG A 8 -8.22 6.01 7.33
N MET A 9 -6.93 5.70 7.42
CA MET A 9 -5.86 6.69 7.21
C MET A 9 -5.88 7.26 5.79
N ILE A 10 -5.99 6.40 4.77
CA ILE A 10 -6.03 6.82 3.37
C ILE A 10 -7.28 7.66 3.10
N ARG A 11 -8.45 7.25 3.63
CA ARG A 11 -9.70 7.99 3.47
C ARG A 11 -9.62 9.36 4.14
N ALA A 12 -9.02 9.45 5.32
CA ALA A 12 -8.81 10.72 6.01
C ALA A 12 -7.82 11.64 5.29
N ALA A 13 -6.72 11.11 4.75
CA ALA A 13 -5.68 11.90 4.10
C ALA A 13 -6.04 12.34 2.67
N THR A 14 -6.80 11.52 1.94
CA THR A 14 -7.03 11.71 0.49
C THR A 14 -8.50 11.89 0.12
N GLY A 15 -9.43 11.62 1.03
CA GLY A 15 -10.88 11.58 0.74
C GLY A 15 -11.32 10.38 -0.11
N ARG A 16 -10.40 9.50 -0.52
CA ARG A 16 -10.67 8.35 -1.39
C ARG A 16 -10.83 7.05 -0.60
N SER A 17 -11.63 6.13 -1.10
CA SER A 17 -11.65 4.76 -0.56
C SER A 17 -10.38 4.04 -0.98
N ALA A 18 -9.65 3.45 -0.03
CA ALA A 18 -8.42 2.76 -0.37
C ALA A 18 -8.70 1.48 -1.16
N LEU A 19 -9.75 0.76 -0.78
CA LEU A 19 -10.20 -0.42 -1.48
C LEU A 19 -10.46 -0.15 -2.97
N LEU A 20 -11.25 0.90 -3.28
CA LEU A 20 -11.66 1.19 -4.65
C LEU A 20 -10.60 1.93 -5.47
N SER A 21 -9.76 2.76 -4.82
CA SER A 21 -8.82 3.63 -5.53
C SER A 21 -7.41 3.08 -5.64
N TYR A 22 -6.98 2.19 -4.72
CA TYR A 22 -5.59 1.75 -4.63
C TYR A 22 -5.39 0.22 -4.61
N SER A 23 -6.41 -0.63 -4.44
CA SER A 23 -6.17 -2.09 -4.33
C SER A 23 -5.58 -2.77 -5.58
N TRP A 24 -5.70 -2.12 -6.74
CA TRP A 24 -5.28 -2.64 -8.04
C TRP A 24 -4.69 -1.53 -8.92
N TYR A 25 -4.07 -0.53 -8.30
CA TYR A 25 -3.55 0.63 -9.00
C TYR A 25 -2.07 0.46 -9.32
N GLY A 26 -1.69 0.74 -10.57
CA GLY A 26 -0.31 0.68 -11.00
C GLY A 26 0.30 -0.72 -10.92
N CYS A 27 1.58 -0.78 -10.60
CA CYS A 27 2.36 -2.01 -10.51
C CYS A 27 2.52 -2.54 -9.08
N PHE A 28 2.35 -1.69 -8.06
CA PHE A 28 2.66 -2.01 -6.66
C PHE A 28 1.49 -1.78 -5.69
N CYS A 29 0.46 -1.00 -6.02
CA CYS A 29 -0.68 -0.87 -5.12
C CYS A 29 -1.59 -2.09 -5.23
N GLY A 30 -1.47 -3.02 -4.28
CA GLY A 30 -2.28 -4.23 -4.21
C GLY A 30 -1.54 -5.43 -3.63
N ILE A 31 -1.89 -6.64 -4.10
CA ILE A 31 -1.21 -7.88 -3.71
C ILE A 31 -0.04 -8.13 -4.65
N GLY A 32 1.17 -8.06 -4.12
CA GLY A 32 2.41 -8.24 -4.88
C GLY A 32 2.87 -6.94 -5.55
N GLY A 33 3.92 -7.03 -6.37
CA GLY A 33 4.40 -5.88 -7.13
C GLY A 33 5.72 -6.16 -7.84
N SER A 34 5.84 -5.71 -9.08
CA SER A 34 7.04 -5.88 -9.90
C SER A 34 7.10 -4.86 -11.03
N GLY A 35 8.30 -4.58 -11.55
CA GLY A 35 8.51 -3.61 -12.61
C GLY A 35 8.81 -2.19 -12.09
N THR A 36 8.52 -1.19 -12.91
CA THR A 36 8.77 0.23 -12.61
C THR A 36 7.46 0.90 -12.19
N PRO A 37 7.43 1.68 -11.09
CA PRO A 37 6.24 2.41 -10.69
C PRO A 37 5.72 3.31 -11.82
N VAL A 38 4.41 3.30 -12.05
CA VAL A 38 3.80 4.05 -13.17
C VAL A 38 3.71 5.55 -12.91
N ASP A 39 3.62 5.95 -11.64
CA ASP A 39 3.53 7.34 -11.19
C ASP A 39 4.00 7.47 -9.71
N PRO A 40 4.01 8.68 -9.14
CA PRO A 40 4.36 8.88 -7.72
C PRO A 40 3.44 8.15 -6.72
N THR A 41 2.17 7.93 -7.08
CA THR A 41 1.23 7.18 -6.23
C THR A 41 1.68 5.73 -6.09
N ASP A 42 2.03 5.10 -7.21
CA ASP A 42 2.52 3.73 -7.28
C ASP A 42 3.89 3.59 -6.58
N GLN A 43 4.72 4.64 -6.62
CA GLN A 43 5.97 4.67 -5.86
C GLN A 43 5.74 4.63 -4.34
N CYS A 44 4.68 5.28 -3.83
CA CYS A 44 4.29 5.16 -2.42
C CYS A 44 3.92 3.72 -2.06
N CYS A 45 3.22 3.01 -2.94
CA CYS A 45 2.86 1.61 -2.73
C CYS A 45 4.08 0.69 -2.75
N GLN A 46 5.03 0.91 -3.66
CA GLN A 46 6.32 0.20 -3.65
C GLN A 46 7.07 0.39 -2.32
N ALA A 47 7.10 1.61 -1.80
CA ALA A 47 7.71 1.90 -0.50
C ALA A 47 6.95 1.22 0.65
N HIS A 48 5.62 1.19 0.58
CA HIS A 48 4.75 0.53 1.54
C HIS A 48 5.00 -0.99 1.58
N ASP A 49 5.11 -1.65 0.43
CA ASP A 49 5.48 -3.07 0.33
C ASP A 49 6.84 -3.35 0.95
N CYS A 50 7.82 -2.48 0.71
CA CYS A 50 9.13 -2.57 1.36
C CYS A 50 9.03 -2.47 2.89
N CYS A 51 8.17 -1.58 3.41
CA CYS A 51 7.90 -1.47 4.84
C CYS A 51 7.27 -2.76 5.40
N TYR A 52 6.22 -3.27 4.74
CA TYR A 52 5.55 -4.51 5.16
C TYR A 52 6.48 -5.71 5.14
N ARG A 53 7.36 -5.82 4.13
CA ARG A 53 8.38 -6.87 4.06
C ARG A 53 9.34 -6.79 5.25
N ARG A 54 9.81 -5.59 5.62
CA ARG A 54 10.69 -5.41 6.79
C ARG A 54 9.97 -5.78 8.08
N LEU A 55 8.71 -5.38 8.24
CA LEU A 55 7.89 -5.74 9.41
C LEU A 55 7.71 -7.25 9.53
N ARG A 56 7.43 -7.95 8.41
CA ARG A 56 7.31 -9.42 8.39
C ARG A 56 8.63 -10.11 8.73
N VAL A 57 9.77 -9.61 8.22
CA VAL A 57 11.11 -10.10 8.61
C VAL A 57 11.35 -9.89 10.11
N GLY A 58 10.90 -8.76 10.65
CA GLY A 58 10.90 -8.45 12.08
C GLY A 58 9.86 -9.24 12.91
N ARG A 59 9.19 -10.23 12.33
CA ARG A 59 8.14 -11.06 12.97
C ARG A 59 6.92 -10.28 13.45
N CYS A 60 6.63 -9.13 12.85
CA CYS A 60 5.34 -8.48 12.98
C CYS A 60 4.34 -9.10 11.99
N SER A 61 3.05 -9.05 12.33
CA SER A 61 1.95 -9.36 11.41
C SER A 61 1.27 -8.06 11.00
N PRO A 62 1.85 -7.31 10.04
CA PRO A 62 1.29 -6.05 9.59
C PRO A 62 -0.07 -6.26 8.92
#